data_AF-A0A511MXI6-F1
#
_entry.id   AF-A0A511MXI6-F1
#
_cell.length_a   1.000
_cell.length_b   1.000
_cell.length_c   1.000
_cell.angle_alpha   90.00
_cell.angle_beta   90.00
_cell.angle_gamma   90.00
#
_symmetry.space_group_name_H-M   'P 1'
#
loop_
_entity.id
_entity.type
_entity.pdbx_description
1 polymer ?
#
loop_
_entity_poly.entity_id
_entity_poly.type
_entity_poly.pdbx_seq_one_letter_code
_entity_poly.pdbx_strand_id
1 'polypeptide(L)'
;MEKVQLLSKPDGNILQLLTDPRMITLAVGSVAGAVLEKSLFSMNRAAFGYAINTPAGVQYFASYEEYNAKKPANPKFGTNRQLARVGIVVGCVAGIEYIPEKTGGLMQYTLAGIAAVTLAHAIQEIFPSLK
;
A
#
# COMPACT_ATOMS: atom_id res chain seq x y z
N MET A 1 25.20 -36.20 1.71
CA MET A 1 25.32 -35.10 2.69
C MET A 1 24.45 -33.95 2.22
N GLU A 2 23.38 -33.67 2.97
CA GLU A 2 22.51 -32.51 2.77
C GLU A 2 23.34 -31.22 2.82
N LYS A 3 23.09 -30.31 1.88
CA LYS A 3 23.45 -28.90 2.07
C LYS A 3 22.24 -28.18 2.64
N VAL A 4 22.11 -28.28 3.96
CA VAL A 4 21.32 -27.34 4.75
C VAL A 4 22.04 -26.01 4.72
N GLN A 5 21.68 -25.12 3.79
CA GLN A 5 22.14 -23.74 3.81
C GLN A 5 21.08 -22.91 4.53
N LEU A 6 21.23 -22.87 5.86
CA LEU A 6 20.56 -21.91 6.75
C LEU A 6 21.01 -20.49 6.37
N LEU A 7 20.06 -19.56 6.50
CA LEU A 7 20.13 -18.16 6.08
C LEU A 7 21.44 -17.41 6.42
N SER A 8 21.67 -16.36 5.62
CA SER A 8 22.59 -15.23 5.80
C SER A 8 24.05 -15.42 5.36
N LYS A 9 24.27 -15.23 4.05
CA LYS A 9 25.43 -14.47 3.61
C LYS A 9 24.95 -13.23 2.87
N PRO A 10 25.53 -12.04 3.12
CA PRO A 10 25.39 -10.88 2.27
C PRO A 10 26.23 -11.06 1.00
N ASP A 11 26.09 -12.20 0.32
CA ASP A 11 26.65 -12.37 -1.00
C ASP A 11 25.67 -11.65 -1.92
N GLY A 12 25.98 -10.38 -2.22
CA GLY A 12 25.17 -9.41 -2.96
C GLY A 12 24.85 -9.82 -4.41
N ASN A 13 24.24 -10.99 -4.60
CA ASN A 13 23.70 -11.44 -5.86
C ASN A 13 22.33 -10.79 -6.08
N ILE A 14 22.35 -9.47 -6.23
CA ILE A 14 21.18 -8.62 -6.50
C ILE A 14 20.41 -9.17 -7.72
N LEU A 15 21.10 -9.76 -8.71
CA LEU A 15 20.45 -10.42 -9.83
C LEU A 15 19.53 -11.56 -9.39
N GLN A 16 19.99 -12.42 -8.48
CA GLN A 16 19.21 -13.56 -8.02
C GLN A 16 17.97 -13.12 -7.22
N LEU A 17 18.11 -12.05 -6.44
CA LEU A 17 17.00 -11.41 -5.73
C LEU A 17 16.00 -10.73 -6.70
N LEU A 18 16.50 -10.06 -7.74
CA LEU A 18 15.69 -9.42 -8.79
C LEU A 18 14.96 -10.44 -9.67
N THR A 19 15.50 -11.66 -9.81
CA THR A 19 14.88 -12.75 -10.57
C THR A 19 14.02 -13.69 -9.73
N ASP A 20 13.98 -13.52 -8.41
CA ASP A 20 13.14 -14.36 -7.55
C ASP A 20 11.65 -14.09 -7.87
N PRO A 21 10.88 -15.09 -8.33
CA PRO A 21 9.46 -14.95 -8.62
C PRO A 21 8.65 -14.38 -7.44
N ARG A 22 9.09 -14.64 -6.20
CA ARG A 22 8.45 -14.12 -4.98
C ARG A 22 8.66 -12.61 -4.85
N MET A 23 9.87 -12.13 -5.11
CA MET A 23 10.20 -10.70 -5.10
C MET A 23 9.49 -9.94 -6.23
N ILE A 24 9.47 -10.53 -7.43
CA ILE A 24 8.72 -9.96 -8.56
C ILE A 24 7.24 -9.89 -8.22
N THR A 25 6.67 -10.94 -7.64
CA THR A 25 5.25 -11.00 -7.31
C THR A 25 4.88 -10.05 -6.18
N LEU A 26 5.76 -9.88 -5.20
CA LEU A 26 5.64 -8.83 -4.18
C LEU A 26 5.65 -7.43 -4.81
N ALA A 27 6.56 -7.17 -5.76
CA ALA A 27 6.62 -5.89 -6.47
C ALA A 27 5.38 -5.66 -7.35
N VAL A 28 4.86 -6.68 -8.01
CA VAL A 28 3.59 -6.59 -8.75
C VAL A 28 2.44 -6.32 -7.80
N GLY A 29 2.41 -6.98 -6.63
CA GLY A 29 1.46 -6.72 -5.57
C GLY A 29 1.50 -5.29 -5.06
N SER A 30 2.69 -4.73 -4.84
CA SER A 30 2.82 -3.34 -4.39
C SER A 30 2.36 -2.33 -5.45
N VAL A 31 2.65 -2.57 -6.73
CA VAL A 31 2.11 -1.76 -7.82
C VAL A 31 0.58 -1.86 -7.86
N ALA A 32 0.03 -3.09 -7.76
CA ALA A 32 -1.40 -3.32 -7.74
C ALA A 32 -2.08 -2.62 -6.55
N GLY A 33 -1.47 -2.64 -5.35
CA GLY A 33 -1.98 -1.96 -4.17
C GLY A 33 -2.02 -0.44 -4.34
N ALA A 34 -0.97 0.15 -4.91
CA ALA A 34 -0.93 1.59 -5.19
C ALA A 34 -2.02 2.00 -6.21
N VAL A 35 -2.24 1.18 -7.24
CA VAL A 35 -3.30 1.40 -8.23
C VAL A 35 -4.69 1.24 -7.58
N LEU A 36 -4.87 0.23 -6.72
CA LEU A 36 -6.11 -0.02 -6.01
C LEU A 36 -6.49 1.15 -5.10
N GLU A 37 -5.56 1.68 -4.31
CA GLU A 37 -5.78 2.87 -3.49
C GLU A 37 -6.14 4.08 -4.34
N LYS A 38 -5.37 4.34 -5.41
CA LYS A 38 -5.63 5.47 -6.31
C LYS A 38 -7.03 5.36 -6.91
N SER A 39 -7.40 4.18 -7.39
CA SER A 39 -8.72 3.89 -7.94
C SER A 39 -9.81 4.13 -6.89
N LEU A 40 -9.69 3.51 -5.71
CA LEU A 40 -10.65 3.64 -4.61
C LEU A 40 -10.90 5.10 -4.21
N PHE A 41 -9.84 5.87 -4.01
CA PHE A 41 -9.97 7.27 -3.59
C PHE A 41 -10.47 8.18 -4.71
N SER A 42 -10.12 7.89 -5.96
CA SER A 42 -10.60 8.66 -7.12
C SER A 42 -12.08 8.42 -7.42
N MET A 43 -12.55 7.17 -7.33
CA MET A 43 -13.95 6.81 -7.55
C MET A 43 -14.86 7.37 -6.44
N ASN A 44 -14.36 7.38 -5.20
CA ASN A 44 -15.11 7.82 -4.03
C ASN A 44 -14.62 9.19 -3.50
N ARG A 45 -14.37 10.14 -4.40
CA ARG A 45 -13.93 11.51 -4.06
C ARG A 45 -14.84 12.23 -3.07
N ALA A 46 -16.14 11.91 -3.03
CA ALA A 46 -17.07 12.45 -2.04
C ALA A 46 -16.75 11.99 -0.62
N ALA A 47 -16.26 10.75 -0.44
CA ALA A 47 -15.96 10.16 0.86
C ALA A 47 -14.50 10.37 1.31
N PHE A 48 -13.58 10.59 0.36
CA PHE A 48 -12.14 10.67 0.62
C PHE A 48 -11.48 12.01 0.24
N GLY A 49 -12.22 12.92 -0.41
CA GLY A 49 -11.72 14.25 -0.80
C GLY A 49 -10.54 14.24 -1.77
N TYR A 50 -9.99 15.43 -2.02
CA TYR A 50 -8.74 15.64 -2.77
C TYR A 50 -7.58 15.85 -1.79
N ALA A 51 -6.45 15.20 -2.05
CA ALA A 51 -5.22 15.42 -1.31
C ALA A 51 -4.41 16.53 -1.99
N ILE A 52 -4.05 17.57 -1.24
CA ILE A 52 -3.19 18.68 -1.69
C ILE A 52 -1.97 18.73 -0.77
N ASN A 53 -0.78 18.83 -1.35
CA ASN A 53 0.44 19.02 -0.59
C ASN A 53 0.57 20.48 -0.16
N THR A 54 0.66 20.74 1.14
CA THR A 54 0.82 22.08 1.72
C THR A 54 2.14 22.13 2.52
N PRO A 55 2.66 23.31 2.87
CA PRO A 55 3.87 23.42 3.71
C PRO A 55 3.74 22.74 5.08
N ALA A 56 2.51 22.52 5.56
CA ALA A 56 2.22 21.81 6.81
C ALA A 56 1.96 20.30 6.61
N GLY A 57 2.14 19.77 5.39
CA GLY A 57 1.87 18.38 5.02
C GLY A 57 0.67 18.22 4.08
N VAL A 58 0.18 16.99 3.93
CA VAL A 58 -0.95 16.69 3.03
C VAL A 58 -2.26 17.04 3.72
N GLN A 59 -3.06 17.90 3.09
CA GLN A 59 -4.39 18.29 3.55
C GLN A 59 -5.46 17.75 2.60
N TYR A 60 -6.63 17.42 3.15
CA TYR A 60 -7.74 16.82 2.40
C TYR A 60 -8.92 17.77 2.30
N PHE A 61 -9.36 18.03 1.07
CA PHE A 61 -10.39 19.00 0.75
C PHE A 61 -11.63 18.31 0.15
N ALA A 62 -12.81 18.87 0.42
CA ALA A 62 -14.05 18.41 -0.20
C ALA A 62 -14.03 18.66 -1.71
N SER A 63 -14.63 17.76 -2.47
CA SER A 63 -14.84 17.91 -3.91
C SER A 63 -15.93 18.95 -4.19
N TYR A 64 -15.60 20.08 -4.80
CA TYR A 64 -16.56 20.94 -5.51
C TYR A 64 -15.97 21.36 -6.87
N GLU A 65 -16.87 21.70 -7.80
CA GLU A 65 -16.76 21.75 -9.27
C GLU A 65 -15.70 22.67 -9.88
N GLU A 66 -14.90 23.35 -9.08
CA GLU A 66 -13.80 24.16 -9.56
C GLU A 66 -12.62 23.86 -8.66
N TYR A 67 -11.41 23.88 -9.21
CA TYR A 67 -10.12 23.70 -8.54
C TYR A 67 -9.81 24.76 -7.46
N ASN A 68 -10.83 25.27 -6.77
CA ASN A 68 -10.81 26.25 -5.71
C ASN A 68 -10.89 25.53 -4.36
N ALA A 69 -9.77 25.47 -3.66
CA ALA A 69 -9.65 25.05 -2.25
C ALA A 69 -10.31 26.05 -1.28
N LYS A 70 -11.55 26.49 -1.56
CA LYS A 70 -12.29 27.50 -0.78
C LYS A 70 -13.03 26.91 0.43
N LYS A 71 -13.05 25.59 0.61
CA LYS A 71 -13.53 24.94 1.84
C LYS A 71 -12.35 24.58 2.74
N PRO A 72 -12.49 24.72 4.07
CA PRO A 72 -11.44 24.31 5.00
C PRO A 72 -11.14 22.82 4.85
N ALA A 73 -9.88 22.46 5.02
CA ALA A 73 -9.47 21.05 5.07
C ALA A 73 -10.32 20.30 6.09
N ASN A 74 -10.87 19.16 5.69
CA ASN A 74 -11.69 18.34 6.57
C ASN A 74 -10.89 17.12 7.03
N PRO A 75 -10.49 17.05 8.31
CA PRO A 75 -9.69 15.95 8.83
C PRO A 75 -10.39 14.58 8.69
N LYS A 76 -11.73 14.55 8.61
CA LYS A 76 -12.50 13.31 8.40
C LYS A 76 -12.11 12.59 7.12
N PHE A 77 -11.73 13.29 6.06
CA PHE A 77 -11.31 12.65 4.81
C PHE A 77 -9.96 11.92 4.96
N GLY A 78 -9.03 12.49 5.73
CA GLY A 78 -7.79 11.81 6.10
C GLY A 78 -8.06 10.57 6.94
N THR A 79 -8.93 10.68 7.96
CA THR A 79 -9.36 9.54 8.78
C THR A 79 -10.02 8.43 7.96
N ASN A 80 -10.90 8.79 7.02
CA ASN A 80 -11.56 7.82 6.13
C ASN A 80 -10.56 7.08 5.25
N ARG A 81 -9.56 7.78 4.69
CA ARG A 81 -8.49 7.15 3.89
C ARG A 81 -7.66 6.19 4.73
N GLN A 82 -7.28 6.60 5.95
CA GLN A 82 -6.56 5.74 6.89
C GLN A 82 -7.36 4.48 7.23
N LEU A 83 -8.66 4.63 7.52
CA LEU A 83 -9.53 3.48 7.79
C LEU A 83 -9.64 2.54 6.58
N ALA A 84 -9.78 3.09 5.37
CA ALA A 84 -9.82 2.31 4.15
C ALA A 84 -8.50 1.53 3.93
N ARG A 85 -7.34 2.17 4.18
CA ARG A 85 -6.04 1.50 4.11
C ARG A 85 -5.91 0.36 5.12
N VAL A 86 -6.34 0.58 6.36
CA VAL A 86 -6.39 -0.49 7.39
C VAL A 86 -7.29 -1.63 6.91
N GLY A 87 -8.46 -1.32 6.35
CA GLY A 87 -9.36 -2.34 5.79
C GLY A 87 -8.72 -3.17 4.66
N ILE A 88 -7.98 -2.53 3.76
CA ILE A 88 -7.21 -3.22 2.70
C ILE A 88 -6.16 -4.15 3.31
N VAL A 89 -5.38 -3.67 4.29
CA VAL A 89 -4.35 -4.48 4.96
C VAL A 89 -4.97 -5.69 5.65
N VAL A 90 -6.03 -5.50 6.44
CA VAL A 90 -6.73 -6.60 7.12
C VAL A 90 -7.29 -7.60 6.11
N GLY A 91 -7.89 -7.12 5.02
CA GLY A 91 -8.39 -7.99 3.95
C GLY A 91 -7.29 -8.80 3.27
N CYS A 92 -6.11 -8.20 3.07
CA CYS A 92 -4.95 -8.90 2.52
C CYS A 92 -4.40 -9.95 3.49
N VAL A 93 -4.30 -9.64 4.79
CA VAL A 93 -3.85 -10.60 5.82
C VAL A 93 -4.81 -11.79 5.91
N ALA A 94 -6.12 -11.53 5.96
CA ALA A 94 -7.12 -12.60 5.91
C ALA A 94 -6.98 -13.42 4.61
N GLY A 95 -6.84 -12.75 3.45
CA GLY A 95 -6.61 -13.44 2.19
C GLY A 95 -5.37 -14.33 2.19
N ILE A 96 -4.27 -13.90 2.81
CA ILE A 96 -3.04 -14.70 2.94
C ILE A 96 -3.31 -15.96 3.79
N GLU A 97 -4.02 -15.80 4.92
CA GLU A 97 -4.32 -16.89 5.85
C GLU A 97 -5.28 -17.93 5.24
N TYR A 98 -6.25 -17.49 4.44
CA TYR A 98 -7.26 -18.36 3.83
C TYR A 98 -6.87 -18.93 2.46
N ILE A 99 -5.80 -18.46 1.81
CA ILE A 99 -5.32 -19.04 0.54
C ILE A 99 -4.46 -20.29 0.84
N PRO A 100 -4.85 -21.48 0.34
CA PRO A 100 -4.09 -22.70 0.57
C PRO A 100 -2.68 -22.61 -0.04
N GLU A 101 -1.65 -22.97 0.73
CA GLU A 101 -0.25 -23.02 0.26
C GLU A 101 -0.08 -23.86 -1.02
N LYS A 102 -0.91 -24.88 -1.21
CA LYS A 102 -0.82 -25.81 -2.33
C LYS A 102 -1.24 -25.23 -3.69
N THR A 103 -1.94 -24.09 -3.72
CA THR A 103 -2.50 -23.52 -4.95
C THR A 103 -1.93 -22.16 -5.35
N GLY A 104 -1.14 -21.47 -4.50
CA GLY A 104 -0.66 -20.15 -4.90
C GLY A 104 0.17 -19.40 -3.90
N GLY A 105 1.36 -19.91 -3.54
CA GLY A 105 2.34 -19.12 -2.78
C GLY A 105 2.59 -17.73 -3.38
N LEU A 106 2.54 -17.60 -4.72
CA LEU A 106 2.61 -16.32 -5.42
C LEU A 106 1.47 -15.36 -5.05
N MET A 107 0.24 -15.84 -4.88
CA MET A 107 -0.87 -14.95 -4.46
C MET A 107 -0.67 -14.39 -3.05
N GLN A 108 -0.08 -15.16 -2.15
CA GLN A 108 0.26 -14.67 -0.82
C GLN A 108 1.29 -13.53 -0.92
N TYR A 109 2.30 -13.63 -1.81
CA TYR A 109 3.25 -12.54 -2.07
C TYR A 109 2.59 -11.32 -2.73
N THR A 110 1.61 -11.51 -3.62
CA THR A 110 0.84 -10.40 -4.21
C THR A 110 0.09 -9.64 -3.12
N LEU A 111 -0.65 -10.36 -2.26
CA LEU A 111 -1.37 -9.75 -1.14
C LEU A 111 -0.44 -9.10 -0.12
N ALA A 112 0.73 -9.70 0.13
CA ALA A 112 1.77 -9.11 0.97
C ALA A 112 2.29 -7.80 0.35
N GLY A 113 2.49 -7.76 -0.97
CA GLY A 113 2.87 -6.54 -1.68
C GLY A 113 1.82 -5.43 -1.58
N ILE A 114 0.54 -5.77 -1.74
CA ILE A 114 -0.59 -4.84 -1.57
C ILE A 114 -0.62 -4.31 -0.13
N ALA A 115 -0.54 -5.20 0.86
CA ALA A 115 -0.54 -4.81 2.27
C ALA A 115 0.66 -3.90 2.61
N ALA A 116 1.86 -4.23 2.09
CA ALA A 116 3.09 -3.51 2.37
C ALA A 116 3.03 -2.06 1.84
N VAL A 117 2.59 -1.85 0.60
CA VAL A 117 2.48 -0.50 0.05
C VAL A 117 1.42 0.33 0.77
N THR A 118 0.29 -0.30 1.12
CA THR A 118 -0.80 0.37 1.81
C THR A 118 -0.44 0.75 3.24
N LEU A 119 0.31 -0.11 3.93
CA LEU A 119 0.89 0.21 5.23
C LEU A 119 1.93 1.33 5.11
N ALA A 120 2.79 1.30 4.10
CA ALA A 120 3.78 2.35 3.87
C ALA A 120 3.11 3.72 3.66
N HIS A 121 2.06 3.79 2.85
CA HIS A 121 1.30 5.04 2.66
C HIS A 121 0.59 5.49 3.94
N ALA A 122 0.07 4.57 4.76
CA ALA A 122 -0.52 4.89 6.05
C ALA A 122 0.53 5.50 7.00
N ILE A 123 1.72 4.89 7.09
CA ILE A 123 2.85 5.35 7.90
C ILE A 123 3.35 6.72 7.43
N GLN A 124 3.50 6.95 6.12
CA GLN A 124 3.93 8.24 5.56
C GLN A 124 2.97 9.40 5.85
N GLU A 125 1.69 9.10 6.11
CA GLU A 125 0.72 10.12 6.51
C GLU A 125 0.75 10.40 8.03
N ILE A 126 1.06 9.40 8.86
CA ILE A 126 1.25 9.57 10.31
C ILE A 126 2.58 10.27 10.61
N PHE A 127 3.63 9.89 9.89
CA PHE A 127 4.98 10.40 10.04
C PHE A 127 5.42 11.08 8.73
N PRO A 128 5.01 12.33 8.50
CA PRO A 128 5.35 13.06 7.29
C PRO A 128 6.86 13.30 7.10
N SER A 129 7.68 13.11 8.13
CA SER A 129 9.15 13.11 8.06
C SER A 129 9.76 11.92 7.34
N LEU A 130 8.97 10.87 7.05
CA LEU A 130 9.41 9.70 6.28
C LEU A 130 9.17 9.85 4.76
N LYS A 131 8.78 11.04 4.30
CA LYS A 131 8.59 11.37 2.88
C LYS A 131 9.85 11.88 2.22
#